data_AF-A0A6B1I1H0-F1
#
_entry.id   AF-A0A6B1I1H0-F1
#
_cell.length_a   1.000
_cell.length_b   1.000
_cell.length_c   1.000
_cell.angle_alpha   90.00
_cell.angle_beta   90.00
_cell.angle_gamma   90.00
#
_symmetry.space_group_name_H-M   'P 1'
#
loop_
_entity.id
_entity.type
_entity.pdbx_description
1 polymer ?
#
loop_
_entity_poly.entity_id
_entity_poly.type
_entity_poly.pdbx_seq_one_letter_code
_entity_poly.pdbx_strand_id
1 'polypeptide(L)'
;MYHHKAPHRPWEPDEKHAHLYENEDIPEPETFDDDYQNRAAAAEAAKMRVDRDLNATDLKQPVPEGLTLEEEKKWKYQRYIKDYLRCVTSVDDNVGRVLDYLDAEGIADDTIVVYTSDQGFFLGDHGWYDKRFMYEESLRMPFLIRYPRAIAAGSVSADMILNVDFAPTFLDYAGVAIPDSFQGRSMRPVLEGRTPDDWQTAMYYRYWMHLAHHHVYAHYGVRTLRYKLIYYYADALGQPGAIDESKEPEWELFDLEKDPCELVNVYHDPAYADVVRQLRGELRRLQEKVGDQPYAGEDPLPD
;
A
#
# COMPACT_ATOMS: atom_id res chain seq x y z
N MET A 1 16.87 2.35 14.20
CA MET A 1 15.92 2.50 13.08
C MET A 1 16.69 3.04 11.90
N TYR A 2 16.77 2.29 10.81
CA TYR A 2 17.57 2.59 9.63
C TYR A 2 16.62 2.79 8.45
N HIS A 3 16.51 4.01 7.95
CA HIS A 3 15.50 4.41 6.96
C HIS A 3 16.15 4.81 5.64
N HIS A 4 15.77 4.12 4.56
CA HIS A 4 16.11 4.51 3.21
C HIS A 4 15.01 5.37 2.62
N LYS A 5 15.37 6.50 1.99
CA LYS A 5 14.41 7.27 1.20
C LYS A 5 14.12 6.60 -0.14
N ALA A 6 15.13 5.99 -0.76
CA ALA A 6 14.94 5.14 -1.93
C ALA A 6 14.06 3.92 -1.59
N PRO A 7 13.19 3.45 -2.50
CA PRO A 7 13.04 3.88 -3.90
C PRO A 7 12.00 4.99 -4.09
N HIS A 8 11.77 5.88 -3.12
CA HIS A 8 10.94 7.05 -3.38
C HIS A 8 11.53 7.91 -4.52
N ARG A 9 10.67 8.46 -5.38
CA ARG A 9 11.04 9.35 -6.49
C ARG A 9 12.02 10.46 -6.04
N PRO A 10 13.01 10.86 -6.86
CA PRO A 10 13.07 10.72 -8.33
C PRO A 10 13.76 9.46 -8.91
N TRP A 11 14.01 8.43 -8.09
CA TRP A 11 14.63 7.16 -8.51
C TRP A 11 16.04 7.36 -9.10
N GLU A 12 16.97 7.71 -8.23
CA GLU A 12 18.39 7.85 -8.54
C GLU A 12 19.14 6.68 -7.90
N PRO A 13 19.53 5.64 -8.66
CA PRO A 13 20.27 4.51 -8.12
C PRO A 13 21.74 4.84 -7.88
N ASP A 14 22.44 3.95 -7.18
CA ASP A 14 23.91 3.97 -7.11
C ASP A 14 24.50 3.82 -8.53
N GLU A 15 25.60 4.53 -8.82
CA GLU A 15 26.28 4.51 -10.12
C GLU A 15 26.60 3.09 -10.59
N LYS A 16 26.93 2.20 -9.65
CA LYS A 16 27.26 0.80 -9.98
C LYS A 16 26.10 0.02 -10.63
N HIS A 17 24.87 0.46 -10.42
CA HIS A 17 23.64 -0.16 -10.95
C HIS A 17 23.00 0.61 -12.10
N ALA A 18 23.62 1.72 -12.55
CA ALA A 18 23.03 2.61 -13.54
C ALA A 18 22.66 1.92 -14.87
N HIS A 19 23.32 0.83 -15.21
CA HIS A 19 23.12 0.06 -16.45
C HIS A 19 22.34 -1.25 -16.24
N LEU A 20 21.91 -1.57 -15.02
CA LEU A 20 21.11 -2.77 -14.75
C LEU A 20 19.79 -2.70 -15.54
N TYR A 21 19.36 -3.79 -16.18
CA TYR A 21 18.17 -3.85 -17.04
C TYR A 21 18.16 -2.93 -18.27
N GLU A 22 19.27 -2.31 -18.66
CA GLU A 22 19.29 -1.39 -19.82
C GLU A 22 18.78 -2.06 -21.10
N ASN A 23 19.19 -3.32 -21.33
CA ASN A 23 18.86 -4.11 -22.51
C ASN A 23 17.72 -5.12 -22.29
N GLU A 24 16.94 -4.97 -21.21
CA GLU A 24 15.83 -5.86 -20.87
C GLU A 24 14.52 -5.09 -20.92
N ASP A 25 13.44 -5.70 -21.40
CA ASP A 25 12.11 -5.11 -21.27
C ASP A 25 11.44 -5.67 -20.01
N ILE A 26 11.05 -4.77 -19.10
CA ILE A 26 10.35 -5.15 -17.89
C ILE A 26 8.88 -5.43 -18.26
N PRO A 27 8.29 -6.57 -17.87
CA PRO A 27 6.89 -6.86 -18.16
C PRO A 27 5.96 -5.78 -17.63
N GLU A 28 4.93 -5.45 -18.39
CA GLU A 28 3.84 -4.57 -17.96
C GLU A 28 2.88 -5.35 -17.05
N PRO A 29 2.32 -4.74 -16.00
CA PRO A 29 1.25 -5.35 -15.22
C PRO A 29 0.02 -5.66 -16.07
N GLU A 30 -0.78 -6.66 -15.68
CA GLU A 30 -2.03 -7.02 -16.38
C GLU A 30 -3.02 -5.84 -16.46
N THR A 31 -2.98 -4.96 -15.46
CA THR A 31 -3.83 -3.78 -15.33
C THR A 31 -3.23 -2.53 -15.98
N PHE A 32 -2.15 -2.64 -16.75
CA PHE A 32 -1.44 -1.47 -17.28
C PHE A 32 -2.32 -0.54 -18.12
N ASP A 33 -3.24 -1.10 -18.92
CA ASP A 33 -4.13 -0.37 -19.83
C ASP A 33 -5.57 -0.23 -19.33
N ASP A 34 -5.74 -0.29 -18.02
CA ASP A 34 -7.02 -0.06 -17.35
C ASP A 34 -7.65 1.29 -17.72
N ASP A 35 -8.96 1.27 -17.98
CA ASP A 35 -9.75 2.42 -18.45
C ASP A 35 -10.68 3.00 -17.38
N TYR A 36 -10.68 2.43 -16.17
CA TYR A 36 -11.40 2.89 -14.99
C TYR A 36 -12.94 2.86 -15.10
N GLN A 37 -13.52 2.35 -16.20
CA GLN A 37 -14.96 2.47 -16.44
C GLN A 37 -15.84 1.72 -15.42
N ASN A 38 -15.27 0.71 -14.76
CA ASN A 38 -15.98 -0.13 -13.80
C ASN A 38 -15.66 0.23 -12.34
N ARG A 39 -15.18 1.44 -12.09
CA ARG A 39 -14.73 1.93 -10.78
C ARG A 39 -15.30 3.31 -10.43
N ALA A 40 -15.08 3.75 -9.20
CA ALA A 40 -15.49 5.07 -8.75
C ALA A 40 -14.75 6.18 -9.51
N ALA A 41 -15.37 7.35 -9.63
CA ALA A 41 -14.81 8.50 -10.34
C ALA A 41 -13.44 8.95 -9.79
N ALA A 42 -13.17 8.66 -8.50
CA ALA A 42 -11.89 8.90 -7.85
C ALA A 42 -10.71 8.26 -8.60
N ALA A 43 -10.90 7.06 -9.15
CA ALA A 43 -9.87 6.35 -9.90
C ALA A 43 -9.52 7.11 -11.19
N GLU A 44 -10.52 7.39 -12.03
CA GLU A 44 -10.30 8.12 -13.28
C GLU A 44 -9.65 9.50 -13.05
N ALA A 45 -10.10 10.22 -12.02
CA ALA A 45 -9.70 11.58 -11.69
C ALA A 45 -8.24 11.72 -11.22
N ALA A 46 -7.60 10.64 -10.77
CA ALA A 46 -6.25 10.67 -10.24
C ALA A 46 -5.22 11.19 -11.27
N LYS A 47 -4.25 11.97 -10.79
CA LYS A 47 -3.14 12.55 -11.56
C LYS A 47 -1.82 11.88 -11.22
N MET A 48 -1.74 10.60 -11.53
CA MET A 48 -0.57 9.76 -11.30
C MET A 48 -0.39 8.70 -12.40
N ARG A 49 -0.82 8.99 -13.62
CA ARG A 49 -0.74 8.06 -14.74
C ARG A 49 0.63 8.09 -15.40
N VAL A 50 1.13 6.91 -15.78
CA VAL A 50 2.45 6.76 -16.41
C VAL A 50 2.54 7.50 -17.74
N ASP A 51 1.48 7.47 -18.54
CA ASP A 51 1.41 8.13 -19.84
C ASP A 51 1.35 9.67 -19.74
N ARG A 52 0.72 10.22 -18.71
CA ARG A 52 0.40 11.65 -18.63
C ARG A 52 1.18 12.41 -17.57
N ASP A 53 1.36 11.84 -16.39
CA ASP A 53 1.68 12.60 -15.18
C ASP A 53 3.17 12.49 -14.77
N LEU A 54 3.92 11.53 -15.32
CA LEU A 54 5.39 11.49 -15.18
C LEU A 54 6.03 12.74 -15.80
N ASN A 55 6.95 13.37 -15.07
CA ASN A 55 7.58 14.62 -15.48
C ASN A 55 9.05 14.45 -15.89
N ALA A 56 9.71 15.55 -16.27
CA ALA A 56 11.11 15.52 -16.72
C ALA A 56 12.10 15.05 -15.65
N THR A 57 11.83 15.29 -14.36
CA THR A 57 12.65 14.78 -13.25
C THR A 57 12.52 13.26 -13.11
N ASP A 58 11.32 12.74 -13.33
CA ASP A 58 11.05 11.30 -13.30
C ASP A 58 11.72 10.60 -14.49
N LEU A 59 11.50 11.14 -15.69
CA LEU A 59 11.94 10.56 -16.96
C LEU A 59 13.42 10.79 -17.24
N LYS A 60 14.05 11.85 -16.72
CA LYS A 60 15.49 12.18 -16.87
C LYS A 60 15.97 12.44 -18.30
N GLN A 61 15.11 12.29 -19.31
CA GLN A 61 15.39 12.64 -20.70
C GLN A 61 14.06 12.89 -21.45
N PRO A 62 14.09 13.61 -22.58
CA PRO A 62 12.89 13.89 -23.36
C PRO A 62 12.29 12.62 -23.97
N VAL A 63 10.96 12.61 -24.11
CA VAL A 63 10.24 11.60 -24.88
C VAL A 63 10.65 11.70 -26.36
N PRO A 64 10.96 10.58 -27.04
CA PRO A 64 11.27 10.56 -28.46
C PRO A 64 10.10 11.10 -29.30
N GLU A 65 10.42 11.86 -30.35
CA GLU A 65 9.41 12.33 -31.30
C GLU A 65 8.87 11.17 -32.16
N GLY A 66 7.60 11.27 -32.56
CA GLY A 66 6.98 10.36 -33.52
C GLY A 66 6.43 9.05 -32.95
N LEU A 67 6.43 8.88 -31.62
CA LEU A 67 5.77 7.75 -30.95
C LEU A 67 4.24 7.90 -31.02
N THR A 68 3.53 6.78 -31.15
CA THR A 68 2.11 6.70 -30.83
C THR A 68 1.87 6.81 -29.32
N LEU A 69 0.63 7.01 -28.88
CA LEU A 69 0.31 7.11 -27.45
C LEU A 69 0.67 5.84 -26.67
N GLU A 70 0.43 4.65 -27.24
CA GLU A 70 0.81 3.37 -26.64
C GLU A 70 2.34 3.23 -26.53
N GLU A 71 3.06 3.56 -27.60
CA GLU A 71 4.53 3.50 -27.60
C GLU A 71 5.13 4.50 -26.61
N GLU A 72 4.57 5.71 -26.50
CA GLU A 72 5.00 6.71 -25.52
C GLU A 72 4.76 6.22 -24.08
N LYS A 73 3.58 5.69 -23.79
CA LYS A 73 3.24 5.14 -22.46
C LYS A 73 4.20 4.02 -22.07
N LYS A 74 4.44 3.06 -22.98
CA LYS A 74 5.40 1.97 -22.77
C LYS A 74 6.82 2.48 -22.59
N TRP A 75 7.23 3.46 -23.40
CA TRP A 75 8.55 4.08 -23.27
C TRP A 75 8.74 4.75 -21.91
N LYS A 76 7.73 5.50 -21.42
CA LYS A 76 7.75 6.12 -20.09
C LYS A 76 7.82 5.08 -19.00
N TYR A 77 7.00 4.03 -19.10
CA TYR A 77 6.99 2.90 -18.17
C TYR A 77 8.37 2.27 -18.03
N GLN A 78 8.99 1.84 -19.14
CA GLN A 78 10.28 1.16 -19.13
C GLN A 78 11.37 1.97 -18.43
N ARG A 79 11.36 3.30 -18.54
CA ARG A 79 12.35 4.16 -17.87
C ARG A 79 12.13 4.21 -16.37
N TYR A 80 10.91 4.56 -16.00
CA TYR A 80 10.51 4.68 -14.61
C TYR A 80 10.76 3.36 -13.85
N ILE A 81 10.28 2.23 -14.39
CA ILE A 81 10.36 0.95 -13.68
C ILE A 81 11.80 0.45 -13.57
N LYS A 82 12.64 0.62 -14.61
CA LYS A 82 14.06 0.26 -14.53
C LYS A 82 14.77 1.09 -13.46
N ASP A 83 14.55 2.40 -13.42
CA ASP A 83 15.16 3.26 -12.39
C ASP A 83 14.66 2.92 -10.98
N TYR A 84 13.38 2.59 -10.82
CA TYR A 84 12.82 2.09 -9.56
C TYR A 84 13.53 0.81 -9.12
N LEU A 85 13.63 -0.20 -9.99
CA LEU A 85 14.26 -1.48 -9.67
C LEU A 85 15.75 -1.34 -9.37
N ARG A 86 16.47 -0.47 -10.08
CA ARG A 86 17.88 -0.13 -9.77
C ARG A 86 18.04 0.48 -8.38
N CYS A 87 17.10 1.34 -7.97
CA CYS A 87 17.08 1.88 -6.61
C CYS A 87 16.86 0.78 -5.57
N VAL A 88 15.96 -0.17 -5.85
CA VAL A 88 15.74 -1.34 -5.00
C VAL A 88 17.03 -2.16 -4.86
N THR A 89 17.73 -2.45 -5.95
CA THR A 89 19.04 -3.14 -5.89
C THR A 89 20.08 -2.35 -5.09
N SER A 90 20.09 -1.02 -5.21
CA SER A 90 20.97 -0.16 -4.41
C SER A 90 20.67 -0.23 -2.90
N VAL A 91 19.39 -0.35 -2.53
CA VAL A 91 18.98 -0.57 -1.14
C VAL A 91 19.37 -1.97 -0.67
N ASP A 92 19.19 -2.99 -1.51
CA ASP A 92 19.53 -4.38 -1.19
C ASP A 92 21.01 -4.56 -0.78
N ASP A 93 21.94 -3.91 -1.48
CA ASP A 93 23.35 -3.92 -1.07
C ASP A 93 23.59 -3.37 0.33
N ASN A 94 22.85 -2.31 0.70
CA ASN A 94 22.99 -1.69 2.01
C ASN A 94 22.33 -2.53 3.11
N VAL A 95 21.25 -3.25 2.79
CA VAL A 95 20.69 -4.28 3.66
C VAL A 95 21.74 -5.38 3.88
N GLY A 96 22.35 -5.89 2.81
CA GLY A 96 23.43 -6.88 2.87
C GLY A 96 24.56 -6.45 3.79
N ARG A 97 25.06 -5.22 3.66
CA ARG A 97 26.12 -4.67 4.55
C ARG A 97 25.73 -4.68 6.03
N VAL A 98 24.47 -4.36 6.36
CA VAL A 98 24.00 -4.40 7.75
C VAL A 98 23.93 -5.84 8.25
N LEU A 99 23.42 -6.77 7.44
CA LEU A 99 23.35 -8.19 7.79
C LEU A 99 24.73 -8.80 7.98
N ASP A 100 25.67 -8.55 7.06
CA ASP A 100 27.06 -8.99 7.13
C ASP A 100 27.75 -8.49 8.42
N TYR A 101 27.46 -7.24 8.81
CA TYR A 101 27.98 -6.68 10.05
C TYR A 101 27.45 -7.41 11.29
N LEU A 102 26.15 -7.72 11.34
CA LEU A 102 25.58 -8.49 12.46
C LEU A 102 26.22 -9.87 12.61
N ASP A 103 26.51 -10.52 11.47
CA ASP A 103 27.16 -11.83 11.43
C ASP A 103 28.64 -11.73 11.85
N ALA A 104 29.38 -10.74 11.34
CA ALA A 104 30.79 -10.52 11.67
C ALA A 104 31.02 -10.20 13.16
N GLU A 105 30.10 -9.47 13.78
CA GLU A 105 30.14 -9.15 15.22
C GLU A 105 29.59 -10.28 16.10
N GLY A 106 29.02 -11.34 15.51
CA GLY A 106 28.47 -12.48 16.26
C GLY A 106 27.21 -12.14 17.07
N ILE A 107 26.46 -11.11 16.67
CA ILE A 107 25.24 -10.62 17.37
C ILE A 107 23.95 -10.94 16.62
N ALA A 108 24.05 -11.60 15.46
CA ALA A 108 22.91 -11.92 14.59
C ALA A 108 21.80 -12.73 15.29
N ASP A 109 22.16 -13.71 16.12
CA ASP A 109 21.20 -14.58 16.81
C ASP A 109 20.38 -13.83 17.87
N ASP A 110 20.94 -12.78 18.47
CA ASP A 110 20.27 -11.98 19.50
C ASP A 110 19.69 -10.65 18.97
N THR A 111 19.62 -10.50 17.65
CA THR A 111 19.10 -9.29 17.00
C THR A 111 17.83 -9.60 16.23
N ILE A 112 16.74 -8.92 16.55
CA ILE A 112 15.55 -8.88 15.69
C ILE A 112 15.84 -7.96 14.51
N VAL A 113 15.78 -8.50 13.29
CA VAL A 113 15.88 -7.71 12.05
C VAL A 113 14.53 -7.73 11.36
N VAL A 114 13.98 -6.56 11.08
CA VAL A 114 12.74 -6.38 10.31
C VAL A 114 13.06 -5.61 9.03
N TYR A 115 12.65 -6.14 7.89
CA TYR A 115 12.67 -5.46 6.60
C TYR A 115 11.22 -5.24 6.14
N THR A 116 10.86 -3.98 5.90
CA THR A 116 9.50 -3.60 5.53
C THR A 116 9.48 -2.25 4.81
N SER A 117 8.28 -1.78 4.44
CA SER A 117 8.02 -0.47 3.83
C SER A 117 7.09 0.36 4.72
N ASP A 118 6.88 1.63 4.39
CA ASP A 118 5.85 2.48 5.00
C ASP A 118 4.46 2.29 4.36
N GLN A 119 4.46 2.00 3.05
CA GLN A 119 3.31 1.58 2.26
C GLN A 119 3.75 0.83 0.98
N GLY A 120 2.79 0.37 0.19
CA GLY A 120 3.01 -0.13 -1.17
C GLY A 120 3.23 0.99 -2.19
N PHE A 121 3.28 0.64 -3.47
CA PHE A 121 3.50 1.55 -4.59
C PHE A 121 2.97 0.92 -5.89
N PHE A 122 2.19 1.67 -6.68
CA PHE A 122 1.78 1.24 -8.03
C PHE A 122 2.99 1.29 -8.97
N LEU A 123 3.33 0.15 -9.57
CA LEU A 123 4.49 0.00 -10.43
C LEU A 123 4.10 -0.04 -11.91
N GLY A 124 3.11 0.77 -12.31
CA GLY A 124 2.43 0.66 -13.60
C GLY A 124 1.06 0.00 -13.49
N ASP A 125 0.73 -0.60 -12.34
CA ASP A 125 -0.58 -1.19 -12.08
C ASP A 125 -1.66 -0.12 -12.24
N HIS A 126 -2.76 -0.49 -12.90
CA HIS A 126 -3.83 0.44 -13.30
C HIS A 126 -3.34 1.61 -14.15
N GLY A 127 -2.21 1.47 -14.86
CA GLY A 127 -1.57 2.57 -15.58
C GLY A 127 -1.01 3.68 -14.66
N TRP A 128 -0.92 3.44 -13.36
CA TRP A 128 -0.49 4.41 -12.36
C TRP A 128 0.94 4.21 -11.87
N TYR A 129 1.50 5.29 -11.34
CA TYR A 129 2.62 5.27 -10.41
C TYR A 129 2.21 5.97 -9.11
N ASP A 130 3.08 6.01 -8.11
CA ASP A 130 2.83 6.56 -6.77
C ASP A 130 1.97 5.65 -5.88
N LYS A 131 1.41 6.20 -4.81
CA LYS A 131 0.69 5.50 -3.73
C LYS A 131 -0.33 6.48 -3.20
N ARG A 132 -1.52 6.04 -2.81
CA ARG A 132 -2.54 6.93 -2.22
C ARG A 132 -3.90 6.30 -2.00
N PHE A 133 -4.17 5.22 -2.71
CA PHE A 133 -5.42 4.50 -2.64
C PHE A 133 -5.31 3.29 -1.72
N MET A 134 -6.46 2.73 -1.39
CA MET A 134 -6.60 1.50 -0.64
C MET A 134 -6.49 0.23 -1.52
N TYR A 135 -6.17 0.32 -2.82
CA TYR A 135 -5.88 -0.84 -3.67
C TYR A 135 -4.64 -1.61 -3.17
N GLU A 136 -4.60 -2.93 -3.37
CA GLU A 136 -3.64 -3.85 -2.76
C GLU A 136 -2.18 -3.44 -3.06
N GLU A 137 -1.86 -2.96 -4.25
CA GLU A 137 -0.51 -2.57 -4.65
C GLU A 137 0.01 -1.35 -3.87
N SER A 138 -0.88 -0.42 -3.51
CA SER A 138 -0.55 0.75 -2.67
C SER A 138 -0.67 0.44 -1.18
N LEU A 139 -1.51 -0.52 -0.79
CA LEU A 139 -1.86 -0.81 0.59
C LEU A 139 -0.94 -1.87 1.22
N ARG A 140 -0.62 -2.93 0.47
CA ARG A 140 0.13 -4.09 0.96
C ARG A 140 1.64 -3.80 0.92
N MET A 141 2.32 -4.18 1.99
CA MET A 141 3.76 -3.95 2.15
C MET A 141 4.52 -5.26 2.18
N PRO A 142 5.80 -5.28 1.75
CA PRO A 142 6.69 -6.37 2.10
C PRO A 142 6.92 -6.40 3.62
N PHE A 143 7.00 -7.59 4.19
CA PHE A 143 7.37 -7.80 5.57
C PHE A 143 8.21 -9.07 5.70
N LEU A 144 9.46 -8.90 6.12
CA LEU A 144 10.35 -9.99 6.50
C LEU A 144 10.87 -9.72 7.90
N ILE A 145 10.93 -10.77 8.73
CA ILE A 145 11.52 -10.68 10.05
C ILE A 145 12.41 -11.88 10.34
N ARG A 146 13.56 -11.62 10.96
CA ARG A 146 14.52 -12.61 11.41
C ARG A 146 14.75 -12.44 12.90
N TYR A 147 14.51 -13.50 13.67
CA TYR A 147 14.98 -13.61 15.05
C TYR A 147 15.25 -15.08 15.40
N PRO A 148 16.49 -15.57 15.24
CA PRO A 148 16.79 -17.01 15.31
C PRO A 148 16.42 -17.70 16.63
N ARG A 149 16.35 -16.94 17.73
CA ARG A 149 16.01 -17.46 19.06
C ARG A 149 14.53 -17.86 19.21
N ALA A 150 13.63 -17.36 18.37
CA ALA A 150 12.19 -17.58 18.55
C ALA A 150 11.43 -17.84 17.25
N ILE A 151 11.87 -17.27 16.12
CA ILE A 151 11.17 -17.36 14.84
C ILE A 151 11.82 -18.46 14.00
N ALA A 152 11.02 -19.45 13.59
CA ALA A 152 11.49 -20.53 12.74
C ALA A 152 11.89 -20.00 11.35
N ALA A 153 13.13 -20.25 10.94
CA ALA A 153 13.64 -19.82 9.64
C ALA A 153 12.83 -20.43 8.48
N GLY A 154 12.54 -19.62 7.46
CA GLY A 154 11.79 -20.04 6.27
C GLY A 154 10.29 -20.23 6.50
N SER A 155 9.77 -19.90 7.68
CA SER A 155 8.32 -19.88 7.92
C SER A 155 7.63 -18.75 7.15
N VAL A 156 6.37 -18.99 6.77
CA VAL A 156 5.51 -18.03 6.08
C VAL A 156 4.16 -18.01 6.78
N SER A 157 3.62 -16.81 7.03
CA SER A 157 2.25 -16.61 7.53
C SER A 157 1.44 -15.77 6.55
N ALA A 158 0.17 -16.10 6.42
CA ALA A 158 -0.83 -15.32 5.68
C ALA A 158 -1.71 -14.46 6.60
N ASP A 159 -1.42 -14.44 7.90
CA ASP A 159 -2.19 -13.67 8.88
C ASP A 159 -2.03 -12.16 8.65
N MET A 160 -3.12 -11.43 8.88
CA MET A 160 -3.14 -9.98 8.69
C MET A 160 -2.39 -9.27 9.83
N ILE A 161 -1.36 -8.51 9.47
CA ILE A 161 -0.64 -7.61 10.38
C ILE A 161 -0.78 -6.16 9.92
N LEU A 162 -0.73 -5.22 10.86
CA LEU A 162 -0.92 -3.80 10.62
C LEU A 162 0.28 -2.98 11.11
N ASN A 163 0.45 -1.77 10.57
CA ASN A 163 1.53 -0.86 10.98
C ASN A 163 1.48 -0.53 12.48
N VAL A 164 0.28 -0.52 13.08
CA VAL A 164 0.08 -0.26 14.51
C VAL A 164 0.53 -1.41 15.42
N ASP A 165 0.81 -2.60 14.87
CA ASP A 165 1.21 -3.78 15.63
C ASP A 165 2.72 -3.85 15.91
N PHE A 166 3.53 -3.08 15.17
CA PHE A 166 4.99 -3.07 15.31
C PHE A 166 5.44 -2.70 16.72
N ALA A 167 4.94 -1.59 17.25
CA ALA A 167 5.37 -1.08 18.54
C ALA A 167 4.99 -2.02 19.72
N PRO A 168 3.74 -2.52 19.83
CA PRO A 168 3.39 -3.59 20.78
C PRO A 168 4.29 -4.82 20.65
N THR A 169 4.64 -5.23 19.43
CA THR A 169 5.51 -6.39 19.18
C THR A 169 6.92 -6.17 19.72
N PHE A 170 7.50 -4.97 19.52
CA PHE A 170 8.82 -4.65 20.05
C PHE A 170 8.86 -4.60 21.58
N LEU A 171 7.82 -4.04 22.20
CA LEU A 171 7.70 -4.04 23.66
C LEU A 171 7.59 -5.47 24.23
N ASP A 172 6.80 -6.33 23.60
CA ASP A 172 6.66 -7.73 23.99
C ASP A 172 7.99 -8.49 23.94
N TYR A 173 8.73 -8.42 22.82
CA TYR A 173 10.05 -9.05 22.74
C TYR A 173 11.07 -8.46 23.73
N ALA A 174 10.94 -7.16 24.06
CA ALA A 174 11.78 -6.50 25.07
C ALA A 174 11.36 -6.81 26.52
N GLY A 175 10.24 -7.52 26.75
CA GLY A 175 9.71 -7.78 28.09
C GLY A 175 9.16 -6.52 28.79
N VAL A 176 8.76 -5.51 28.01
CA VAL A 176 8.21 -4.25 28.50
C VAL A 176 6.69 -4.29 28.42
N ALA A 177 6.01 -3.76 29.44
CA ALA A 177 4.55 -3.67 29.44
C ALA A 177 4.05 -2.84 28.25
N ILE A 178 3.04 -3.35 27.55
CA ILE A 178 2.38 -2.67 26.43
C ILE A 178 1.32 -1.71 26.99
N PRO A 179 1.41 -0.40 26.75
CA PRO A 179 0.39 0.54 27.20
C PRO A 179 -0.96 0.31 26.52
N ASP A 180 -2.06 0.42 27.28
CA ASP A 180 -3.44 0.30 26.77
C ASP A 180 -3.80 1.34 25.69
N SER A 181 -3.00 2.40 25.55
CA SER A 181 -3.18 3.42 24.51
C SER A 181 -2.76 2.95 23.11
N PHE A 182 -2.03 1.84 22.99
CA PHE A 182 -1.69 1.29 21.68
C PHE A 182 -2.93 0.64 21.04
N GLN A 183 -3.17 0.96 19.78
CA GLN A 183 -4.34 0.44 19.03
C GLN A 183 -4.10 -0.95 18.42
N GLY A 184 -2.81 -1.30 18.19
CA GLY A 184 -2.39 -2.59 17.68
C GLY A 184 -2.16 -3.64 18.77
N ARG A 185 -1.76 -4.83 18.35
CA ARG A 185 -1.47 -5.98 19.23
C ARG A 185 -0.11 -6.58 18.88
N SER A 186 0.54 -7.23 19.85
CA SER A 186 1.81 -7.92 19.57
C SER A 186 1.62 -9.05 18.57
N MET A 187 2.40 -9.04 17.48
CA MET A 187 2.46 -10.07 16.46
C MET A 187 3.30 -11.27 16.89
N ARG A 188 3.98 -11.22 18.04
CA ARG A 188 4.90 -12.27 18.50
C ARG A 188 4.31 -13.69 18.42
N PRO A 189 3.06 -13.97 18.86
CA PRO A 189 2.50 -15.31 18.71
C PRO A 189 2.45 -15.77 17.26
N VAL A 190 2.01 -14.91 16.34
CA VAL A 190 1.94 -15.18 14.90
C VAL A 190 3.33 -15.44 14.33
N LEU A 191 4.31 -14.62 14.71
CA LEU A 191 5.71 -14.76 14.28
C LEU A 191 6.36 -16.06 14.80
N GLU A 192 5.92 -16.56 15.95
CA GLU A 192 6.34 -17.85 16.53
C GLU A 192 5.46 -19.03 16.07
N GLY A 193 4.64 -18.85 15.03
CA GLY A 193 3.85 -19.90 14.39
C GLY A 193 2.54 -20.26 15.11
N ARG A 194 2.01 -19.35 15.93
CA ARG A 194 0.74 -19.53 16.67
C ARG A 194 -0.19 -18.34 16.46
N THR A 195 -1.16 -18.50 15.58
CA THR A 195 -2.24 -17.51 15.38
C THR A 195 -3.28 -17.61 16.51
N PRO A 196 -3.51 -16.54 17.28
CA PRO A 196 -4.60 -16.51 18.27
C PRO A 196 -5.98 -16.64 17.60
N ASP A 197 -6.95 -17.27 18.29
CA ASP A 197 -8.33 -17.45 17.77
C ASP A 197 -9.04 -16.11 17.51
N ASP A 198 -8.66 -15.06 18.24
CA ASP A 198 -9.20 -13.71 18.14
C ASP A 198 -8.28 -12.77 17.34
N TRP A 199 -7.37 -13.31 16.54
CA TRP A 199 -6.50 -12.51 15.68
C TRP A 199 -7.32 -11.71 14.67
N GLN A 200 -6.83 -10.52 14.35
CA GLN A 200 -7.53 -9.61 13.45
C GLN A 200 -7.62 -10.17 12.03
N THR A 201 -8.80 -10.01 11.43
CA THR A 201 -9.08 -10.43 10.05
C THR A 201 -9.57 -9.27 9.18
N ALA A 202 -9.57 -8.05 9.75
CA ALA A 202 -9.98 -6.83 9.11
C ALA A 202 -9.08 -5.65 9.53
N MET A 203 -8.86 -4.75 8.58
CA MET A 203 -8.10 -3.51 8.74
C MET A 203 -8.99 -2.30 8.46
N TYR A 204 -8.87 -1.26 9.29
CA TYR A 204 -9.37 0.07 8.99
C TYR A 204 -8.29 0.93 8.33
N TYR A 205 -8.65 1.63 7.26
CA TYR A 205 -7.77 2.55 6.54
C TYR A 205 -8.45 3.91 6.39
N ARG A 206 -7.67 5.00 6.47
CA ARG A 206 -8.15 6.35 6.17
C ARG A 206 -7.08 7.21 5.51
N TYR A 207 -7.51 7.93 4.48
CA TYR A 207 -6.76 8.95 3.75
C TYR A 207 -7.49 10.30 3.82
N TRP A 208 -6.76 11.36 4.19
CA TRP A 208 -7.32 12.68 4.50
C TRP A 208 -7.06 13.75 3.43
N MET A 209 -6.02 13.60 2.62
CA MET A 209 -5.47 14.71 1.82
C MET A 209 -6.21 14.92 0.50
N HIS A 210 -7.47 15.37 0.60
CA HIS A 210 -8.36 15.57 -0.56
C HIS A 210 -7.71 16.47 -1.62
N LEU A 211 -7.52 15.93 -2.82
CA LEU A 211 -6.97 16.54 -4.05
C LEU A 211 -5.55 17.14 -3.95
N ALA A 212 -4.99 17.25 -2.75
CA ALA A 212 -3.72 17.93 -2.48
C ALA A 212 -2.52 17.29 -3.18
N HIS A 213 -2.55 15.96 -3.31
CA HIS A 213 -1.47 15.19 -3.90
C HIS A 213 -2.07 14.25 -4.94
N HIS A 214 -1.62 14.41 -6.19
CA HIS A 214 -2.07 13.59 -7.32
C HIS A 214 -3.60 13.58 -7.52
N HIS A 215 -4.30 14.63 -7.06
CA HIS A 215 -5.75 14.80 -7.24
C HIS A 215 -6.60 13.63 -6.70
N VAL A 216 -6.11 12.92 -5.68
CA VAL A 216 -6.81 11.77 -5.09
C VAL A 216 -7.89 12.21 -4.12
N TYR A 217 -9.04 11.53 -4.16
CA TYR A 217 -10.18 11.85 -3.30
C TYR A 217 -9.93 11.33 -1.88
N ALA A 218 -10.35 12.08 -0.87
CA ALA A 218 -10.21 11.61 0.50
C ALA A 218 -11.20 10.47 0.76
N HIS A 219 -10.75 9.45 1.49
CA HIS A 219 -11.49 8.20 1.63
C HIS A 219 -11.14 7.44 2.91
N TYR A 220 -11.99 6.50 3.28
CA TYR A 220 -11.68 5.49 4.27
C TYR A 220 -12.33 4.17 3.88
N GLY A 221 -11.93 3.09 4.53
CA GLY A 221 -12.49 1.80 4.20
C GLY A 221 -12.11 0.69 5.16
N VAL A 222 -12.65 -0.48 4.89
CA VAL A 222 -12.31 -1.73 5.57
C VAL A 222 -11.81 -2.75 4.56
N ARG A 223 -10.70 -3.42 4.89
CA ARG A 223 -10.15 -4.55 4.13
C ARG A 223 -10.18 -5.78 4.99
N THR A 224 -10.93 -6.79 4.59
CA THR A 224 -10.96 -8.12 5.23
C THR A 224 -10.02 -9.08 4.49
N LEU A 225 -9.99 -10.36 4.86
CA LEU A 225 -9.21 -11.36 4.10
C LEU A 225 -9.68 -11.54 2.64
N ARG A 226 -10.95 -11.25 2.34
CA ARG A 226 -11.55 -11.47 1.01
C ARG A 226 -12.13 -10.22 0.37
N TYR A 227 -12.79 -9.37 1.14
CA TYR A 227 -13.49 -8.22 0.61
C TYR A 227 -12.84 -6.91 1.03
N LYS A 228 -12.97 -5.91 0.17
CA LYS A 228 -12.53 -4.54 0.43
C LYS A 228 -13.65 -3.57 0.14
N LEU A 229 -14.00 -2.75 1.11
CA LEU A 229 -15.02 -1.71 0.99
C LEU A 229 -14.37 -0.35 1.21
N ILE A 230 -14.50 0.55 0.23
CA ILE A 230 -13.93 1.89 0.24
C ILE A 230 -15.06 2.90 0.10
N TYR A 231 -15.01 3.96 0.91
CA TYR A 231 -15.88 5.13 0.78
C TYR A 231 -15.05 6.36 0.48
N TYR A 232 -15.20 6.90 -0.73
CA TYR A 232 -14.67 8.20 -1.11
C TYR A 232 -15.65 9.26 -0.65
N TYR A 233 -15.44 9.80 0.56
CA TYR A 233 -16.24 10.92 1.04
C TYR A 233 -15.90 12.24 0.33
N ALA A 234 -14.73 12.29 -0.33
CA ALA A 234 -14.33 13.31 -1.28
C ALA A 234 -14.59 14.76 -0.83
N ASP A 235 -14.23 15.04 0.43
CA ASP A 235 -14.38 16.34 1.08
C ASP A 235 -13.07 16.68 1.81
N ALA A 236 -12.71 17.96 1.89
CA ALA A 236 -11.50 18.39 2.56
C ALA A 236 -11.58 18.28 4.10
N LEU A 237 -12.79 18.31 4.67
CA LEU A 237 -13.04 18.31 6.13
C LEU A 237 -12.22 19.36 6.90
N GLY A 238 -11.89 20.48 6.25
CA GLY A 238 -11.03 21.52 6.80
C GLY A 238 -9.61 21.06 7.12
N GLN A 239 -9.16 19.92 6.59
CA GLN A 239 -7.83 19.38 6.85
C GLN A 239 -6.74 20.29 6.26
N PRO A 240 -5.71 20.67 7.04
CA PRO A 240 -4.63 21.50 6.54
C PRO A 240 -3.94 20.88 5.32
N GLY A 241 -3.91 21.62 4.21
CA GLY A 241 -3.28 21.21 2.95
C GLY A 241 -4.19 20.44 2.00
N ALA A 242 -5.37 19.98 2.44
CA ALA A 242 -6.42 19.51 1.54
C ALA A 242 -7.00 20.69 0.72
N ILE A 243 -7.50 20.40 -0.48
CA ILE A 243 -8.14 21.40 -1.33
C ILE A 243 -9.65 21.35 -1.08
N ASP A 244 -10.22 22.49 -0.69
CA ASP A 244 -11.63 22.65 -0.34
C ASP A 244 -12.52 22.72 -1.60
N GLU A 245 -12.65 21.59 -2.28
CA GLU A 245 -13.46 21.41 -3.49
C GLU A 245 -14.12 20.03 -3.49
N SER A 246 -15.20 19.87 -2.73
CA SER A 246 -15.88 18.59 -2.57
C SER A 246 -16.38 18.00 -3.89
N LYS A 247 -16.41 16.66 -3.96
CA LYS A 247 -16.94 15.87 -5.08
C LYS A 247 -18.10 15.00 -4.60
N GLU A 248 -18.83 14.40 -5.54
CA GLU A 248 -19.88 13.44 -5.21
C GLU A 248 -19.26 12.23 -4.47
N PRO A 249 -19.76 11.88 -3.27
CA PRO A 249 -19.28 10.71 -2.55
C PRO A 249 -19.67 9.41 -3.21
N GLU A 250 -18.77 8.42 -3.21
CA GLU A 250 -19.00 7.14 -3.88
C GLU A 250 -18.43 5.97 -3.07
N TRP A 251 -19.05 4.81 -3.24
CA TRP A 251 -18.59 3.55 -2.65
C TRP A 251 -17.95 2.63 -3.69
N GLU A 252 -16.93 1.90 -3.28
CA GLU A 252 -16.42 0.73 -3.98
C GLU A 252 -16.44 -0.51 -3.10
N LEU A 253 -16.81 -1.65 -3.69
CA LEU A 253 -16.65 -2.97 -3.10
C LEU A 253 -15.92 -3.87 -4.10
N PHE A 254 -14.85 -4.53 -3.64
CA PHE A 254 -14.11 -5.54 -4.39
C PHE A 254 -14.15 -6.90 -3.69
N ASP A 255 -14.32 -7.97 -4.46
CA ASP A 255 -14.20 -9.37 -4.04
C ASP A 255 -12.83 -9.90 -4.48
N LEU A 256 -11.83 -9.80 -3.60
CA LEU A 256 -10.42 -10.08 -3.90
C LEU A 256 -10.13 -11.54 -4.26
N GLU A 257 -11.08 -12.45 -4.00
CA GLU A 257 -10.98 -13.84 -4.45
C GLU A 257 -11.35 -13.98 -5.94
N LYS A 258 -12.34 -13.22 -6.42
CA LYS A 258 -12.80 -13.26 -7.82
C LYS A 258 -12.13 -12.22 -8.71
N ASP A 259 -11.76 -11.10 -8.11
CA ASP A 259 -11.16 -9.93 -8.75
C ASP A 259 -9.95 -9.48 -7.92
N PRO A 260 -8.83 -10.24 -7.97
CA PRO A 260 -7.62 -9.91 -7.22
C PRO A 260 -6.97 -8.61 -7.68
N CYS A 261 -7.34 -8.12 -8.86
CA CYS A 261 -6.86 -6.88 -9.44
C CYS A 261 -7.82 -5.70 -9.21
N GLU A 262 -8.92 -5.86 -8.48
CA GLU A 262 -9.78 -4.74 -8.08
C GLU A 262 -10.26 -3.87 -9.25
N LEU A 263 -10.64 -4.51 -10.36
CA LEU A 263 -11.08 -3.84 -11.58
C LEU A 263 -12.58 -3.58 -11.61
N VAL A 264 -13.38 -4.32 -10.84
CA VAL A 264 -14.85 -4.28 -10.92
C VAL A 264 -15.46 -3.91 -9.58
N ASN A 265 -16.00 -2.69 -9.49
CA ASN A 265 -16.80 -2.27 -8.35
C ASN A 265 -18.15 -2.99 -8.34
N VAL A 266 -18.33 -3.92 -7.39
CA VAL A 266 -19.57 -4.70 -7.23
C VAL A 266 -20.50 -4.14 -6.15
N TYR A 267 -20.28 -2.91 -5.65
CA TYR A 267 -21.06 -2.34 -4.54
C TYR A 267 -22.57 -2.31 -4.79
N HIS A 268 -22.98 -2.04 -6.04
CA HIS A 268 -24.38 -1.98 -6.43
C HIS A 268 -24.96 -3.31 -6.95
N ASP A 269 -24.16 -4.38 -7.00
CA ASP A 269 -24.64 -5.70 -7.39
C ASP A 269 -25.51 -6.28 -6.25
N PRO A 270 -26.81 -6.59 -6.51
CA PRO A 270 -27.69 -7.18 -5.50
C PRO A 270 -27.16 -8.48 -4.88
N ALA A 271 -26.32 -9.25 -5.59
CA ALA A 271 -25.69 -10.46 -5.07
C ALA A 271 -24.72 -10.18 -3.90
N TYR A 272 -24.25 -8.94 -3.78
CA TYR A 272 -23.31 -8.50 -2.73
C TYR A 272 -23.98 -7.67 -1.62
N ALA A 273 -25.31 -7.50 -1.64
CA ALA A 273 -26.02 -6.64 -0.68
C ALA A 273 -25.77 -7.02 0.80
N ASP A 274 -25.76 -8.33 1.12
CA ASP A 274 -25.46 -8.81 2.47
C ASP A 274 -23.99 -8.56 2.86
N VAL A 275 -23.07 -8.68 1.89
CA VAL A 275 -21.63 -8.39 2.10
C VAL A 275 -21.43 -6.90 2.38
N VAL A 276 -22.09 -6.02 1.62
CA VAL A 276 -22.09 -4.57 1.88
C VAL A 276 -22.58 -4.28 3.30
N ARG A 277 -23.73 -4.85 3.72
CA ARG A 277 -24.25 -4.63 5.08
C ARG A 277 -23.25 -5.05 6.15
N GLN A 278 -22.65 -6.23 6.01
CA GLN A 278 -21.65 -6.75 6.94
C GLN A 278 -20.40 -5.86 7.01
N LEU A 279 -19.84 -5.48 5.87
CA LEU A 279 -18.62 -4.67 5.81
C LEU A 279 -18.84 -3.24 6.31
N ARG A 280 -20.00 -2.64 6.04
CA ARG A 280 -20.33 -1.33 6.62
C ARG A 280 -20.47 -1.40 8.14
N GLY A 281 -21.04 -2.48 8.67
CA GLY A 281 -21.07 -2.74 10.12
C GLY A 281 -19.67 -2.92 10.72
N GLU A 282 -18.81 -3.69 10.06
CA GLU A 282 -17.43 -3.90 10.49
C GLU A 282 -16.60 -2.60 10.43
N LEU A 283 -16.78 -1.80 9.38
CA LEU A 283 -16.19 -0.47 9.25
C LEU A 283 -16.57 0.43 10.42
N ARG A 284 -17.85 0.47 10.80
CA ARG A 284 -18.33 1.23 11.96
C ARG A 284 -17.71 0.73 13.26
N ARG A 285 -17.70 -0.58 13.49
CA ARG A 285 -17.07 -1.19 14.68
C ARG A 285 -15.59 -0.82 14.80
N LEU A 286 -14.86 -0.84 13.69
CA LEU A 286 -13.44 -0.48 13.67
C LEU A 286 -13.21 1.02 13.87
N GLN A 287 -14.04 1.89 13.28
CA GLN A 287 -14.02 3.33 13.51
C GLN A 287 -14.26 3.67 14.99
N GLU A 288 -15.30 3.08 15.58
CA GLU A 288 -15.61 3.23 17.01
C GLU A 288 -14.45 2.77 17.90
N LYS A 289 -13.82 1.63 17.57
CA LYS A 289 -12.66 1.10 18.31
C LYS A 289 -11.50 2.11 18.37
N VAL A 290 -11.26 2.86 17.29
CA VAL A 290 -10.16 3.84 17.22
C VAL A 290 -10.60 5.27 17.55
N GLY A 291 -11.88 5.48 17.88
CA GLY A 291 -12.45 6.79 18.18
C GLY A 291 -12.59 7.70 16.95
N ASP A 292 -12.57 7.15 15.74
CA ASP A 292 -12.79 7.93 14.51
C ASP A 292 -14.28 8.01 14.18
N GLN A 293 -14.72 9.16 13.68
CA GLN A 293 -16.11 9.38 13.29
C GLN A 293 -16.29 9.20 11.78
N PRO A 294 -17.40 8.58 11.35
CA PRO A 294 -17.72 8.51 9.93
C PRO A 294 -18.00 9.90 9.37
N TYR A 295 -17.88 10.02 8.05
CA TYR A 295 -18.26 11.24 7.36
C TYR A 295 -19.75 11.51 7.56
N ALA A 296 -20.11 12.75 7.92
CA ALA A 296 -21.48 13.09 8.29
C ALA A 296 -22.48 12.95 7.12
N GLY A 297 -22.01 13.02 5.87
CA GLY A 297 -22.83 12.83 4.67
C GLY A 297 -22.91 11.39 4.19
N GLU A 298 -22.38 10.42 4.95
CA GLU A 298 -22.53 9.01 4.60
C GLU A 298 -23.97 8.54 4.79
N ASP A 299 -24.52 7.82 3.81
CA ASP A 299 -25.85 7.23 3.91
C ASP A 299 -25.99 6.36 5.18
N PRO A 300 -27.20 6.17 5.73
CA PRO A 300 -27.41 5.26 6.85
C PRO A 300 -26.99 3.82 6.52
N LEU A 301 -26.71 3.01 7.54
CA LEU A 301 -26.57 1.56 7.36
C LEU A 301 -27.90 1.00 6.82
N PRO A 302 -27.88 0.08 5.84
CA PRO A 302 -29.10 -0.59 5.41
C PRO A 302 -29.65 -1.41 6.57
N ASP A 303 -30.97 -1.39 6.76
CA ASP A 303 -31.69 -2.26 7.72
C ASP A 303 -31.40 -3.77 7.48
#